data_AF-A0A968T6K1-F1
#
_entry.id   AF-A0A968T6K1-F1
#
_cell.length_a   1.000
_cell.length_b   1.000
_cell.length_c   1.000
_cell.angle_alpha   90.00
_cell.angle_beta   90.00
_cell.angle_gamma   90.00
#
_symmetry.space_group_name_H-M   'P 1'
#
loop_
_entity.id
_entity.type
_entity.pdbx_description
1 polymer ?
#
loop_
_entity_poly.entity_id
_entity_poly.type
_entity_poly.pdbx_seq_one_letter_code
_entity_poly.pdbx_strand_id
1 'polypeptide(L)'
;MQRIWKTAKIVTGTKILILSDETYAPILFEGYEHQSIARYPKLAERTYIISGFSKLLNTDSWQISYCLAPEKLMNEYRKMQHFQIMSVGLPFQIALALYLRQKNNDSATISNLQMKR
;
A
#
# COMPACT_ATOMS: atom_id res chain seq x y z
N MET A 1 -6.96 18.29 0.56
CA MET A 1 -5.84 18.84 -0.27
C MET A 1 -4.74 19.52 0.53
N GLN A 2 -5.00 20.42 1.48
CA GLN A 2 -3.95 21.24 2.13
C GLN A 2 -2.80 20.45 2.82
N ARG A 3 -3.07 19.25 3.37
CA ARG A 3 -2.06 18.46 4.10
C ARG A 3 -0.96 17.88 3.19
N ILE A 4 -1.30 17.40 1.99
CA ILE A 4 -0.31 16.78 1.09
C ILE A 4 0.72 17.81 0.59
N TRP A 5 0.28 19.04 0.32
CA TRP A 5 1.15 20.15 -0.06
C TRP A 5 2.07 20.58 1.08
N LYS A 6 1.60 20.51 2.33
CA LYS A 6 2.43 20.76 3.50
C LYS A 6 3.51 19.69 3.62
N THR A 7 3.17 18.41 3.46
CA THR A 7 4.14 17.31 3.41
C THR A 7 5.17 17.53 2.32
N ALA A 8 4.74 17.88 1.10
CA ALA A 8 5.64 18.16 -0.01
C ALA A 8 6.64 19.27 0.32
N LYS A 9 6.19 20.37 0.93
CA LYS A 9 7.08 21.46 1.37
C LYS A 9 8.11 20.99 2.40
N ILE A 10 7.70 20.16 3.37
CA ILE A 10 8.61 19.66 4.42
C ILE A 10 9.70 18.76 3.85
N VAL A 11 9.36 17.88 2.89
CA VAL A 11 10.31 16.89 2.38
C VAL A 11 11.17 17.44 1.23
N THR A 12 10.77 18.53 0.58
CA THR A 12 11.51 19.15 -0.53
C THR A 12 12.91 19.57 -0.08
N GLY A 13 13.94 19.22 -0.85
CA GLY A 13 15.34 19.53 -0.52
C GLY A 13 15.94 18.66 0.58
N THR A 14 15.21 17.69 1.12
CA THR A 14 15.68 16.79 2.18
C THR A 14 15.79 15.34 1.69
N LYS A 15 16.47 14.52 2.51
CA LYS A 15 16.55 13.06 2.35
C LYS A 15 15.45 12.31 3.12
N ILE A 16 14.43 13.02 3.62
CA ILE A 16 13.35 12.40 4.40
C ILE A 16 12.56 11.45 3.48
N LEU A 17 12.45 10.20 3.92
CA LEU A 17 11.56 9.19 3.34
C LEU A 17 10.18 9.28 4.01
N ILE A 18 9.16 8.88 3.27
CA ILE A 18 7.78 8.88 3.77
C ILE A 18 7.34 7.43 3.99
N LEU A 19 6.63 7.20 5.09
CA LEU A 19 5.91 5.97 5.35
C LEU A 19 4.40 6.31 5.33
N SER A 20 3.68 5.75 4.36
CA SER A 20 2.25 5.94 4.22
C SER A 20 1.53 4.66 4.63
N ASP A 21 0.95 4.67 5.83
CA ASP A 21 0.06 3.60 6.27
C ASP A 21 -1.33 3.82 5.68
N GLU A 22 -1.71 2.95 4.74
CA GLU A 22 -2.97 2.95 4.04
C GLU A 22 -3.81 1.71 4.36
N THR A 23 -3.63 1.11 5.53
CA THR A 23 -4.36 -0.10 5.96
C THR A 23 -5.88 0.12 5.97
N TYR A 24 -6.33 1.31 6.34
CA TYR A 24 -7.75 1.68 6.40
C TYR A 24 -8.29 2.27 5.10
N ALA A 25 -7.50 2.35 4.03
CA ALA A 25 -7.94 2.92 2.75
C ALA A 25 -9.27 2.32 2.20
N PRO A 26 -9.60 1.04 2.43
CA PRO A 26 -10.89 0.49 1.99
C PRO A 26 -12.09 0.84 2.88
N ILE A 27 -11.88 1.36 4.09
CA ILE A 27 -12.94 1.72 5.04
C ILE A 27 -13.14 3.23 4.97
N LEU A 28 -14.02 3.66 4.08
CA LEU A 28 -14.38 5.07 3.88
C LEU A 28 -15.87 5.26 4.10
N PHE A 29 -16.24 6.44 4.62
CA PHE A 29 -17.63 6.88 4.65
C PHE A 29 -18.05 7.40 3.28
N GLU A 30 -19.36 7.42 3.00
CA GLU A 30 -19.91 7.95 1.76
C GLU A 30 -19.46 9.39 1.49
N GLY A 31 -19.14 9.68 0.23
CA GLY A 31 -18.63 11.00 -0.20
C GLY A 31 -17.15 11.25 0.08
N TYR A 32 -16.45 10.34 0.76
CA TYR A 32 -15.01 10.44 0.98
C TYR A 32 -14.22 9.53 0.04
N GLU A 33 -13.14 10.06 -0.51
CA GLU A 33 -12.21 9.31 -1.34
C GLU A 33 -10.85 9.23 -0.65
N HIS A 34 -10.26 8.02 -0.64
CA HIS A 34 -8.91 7.83 -0.14
C HIS A 34 -7.88 8.53 -1.03
N GLN A 35 -7.18 9.51 -0.46
CA GLN A 35 -6.14 10.27 -1.13
C GLN A 35 -4.78 9.60 -0.93
N SER A 36 -4.54 8.51 -1.67
CA SER A 36 -3.25 7.82 -1.63
C SER A 36 -2.10 8.72 -2.07
N ILE A 37 -0.96 8.59 -1.39
CA ILE A 37 0.27 9.30 -1.75
C ILE A 37 0.82 8.88 -3.12
N ALA A 38 0.43 7.69 -3.61
CA ALA A 38 0.76 7.20 -4.95
C ALA A 38 0.29 8.16 -6.06
N ARG A 39 -0.78 8.92 -5.83
CA ARG A 39 -1.30 9.92 -6.78
C ARG A 39 -0.37 11.12 -7.00
N TYR A 40 0.70 11.24 -6.21
CA TYR A 40 1.62 12.37 -6.24
C TYR A 40 3.03 11.86 -6.57
N PRO A 41 3.42 11.78 -7.86
CA PRO A 41 4.64 11.10 -8.30
C PRO A 41 5.91 11.51 -7.54
N LYS A 42 6.13 12.82 -7.32
CA LYS A 42 7.29 13.34 -6.58
C LYS A 42 7.36 12.88 -5.12
N LEU A 43 6.22 12.59 -4.51
CA LEU A 43 6.17 12.01 -3.16
C LEU A 43 6.28 10.49 -3.22
N ALA A 44 5.59 9.86 -4.16
CA ALA A 44 5.63 8.41 -4.37
C ALA A 44 7.06 7.89 -4.59
N GLU A 45 7.91 8.64 -5.31
CA GLU A 45 9.34 8.35 -5.54
C GLU A 45 10.19 8.17 -4.28
N ARG A 46 9.69 8.62 -3.12
CA ARG A 46 10.39 8.53 -1.81
C ARG A 46 9.52 7.92 -0.71
N THR A 47 8.46 7.21 -1.08
CA THR A 47 7.48 6.68 -0.13
C THR A 47 7.47 5.16 -0.12
N TYR A 48 7.41 4.59 1.08
CA TYR A 48 6.90 3.24 1.32
C TYR A 48 5.42 3.33 1.66
N ILE A 49 4.57 2.69 0.87
CA ILE A 49 3.14 2.57 1.13
C ILE A 49 2.90 1.19 1.71
N ILE A 50 2.42 1.13 2.95
CA ILE A 50 2.02 -0.11 3.62
C ILE A 50 0.50 -0.19 3.59
N SER A 51 -0.03 -1.35 3.19
CA SER A 51 -1.45 -1.63 3.30
C SER A 51 -1.67 -3.13 3.46
N GLY A 52 -2.90 -3.53 3.71
CA GLY A 52 -3.21 -4.92 4.02
C GLY A 52 -4.68 -5.26 3.81
N PHE A 53 -4.98 -6.55 3.91
CA PHE A 53 -6.31 -7.09 3.66
C PHE A 53 -7.12 -7.33 4.93
N SER A 54 -6.47 -7.23 6.11
CA SER A 54 -7.09 -7.53 7.40
C SER A 54 -8.38 -6.76 7.64
N LYS A 55 -8.37 -5.45 7.36
CA LYS A 55 -9.54 -4.57 7.53
C LYS A 55 -10.57 -4.70 6.43
N LEU A 56 -10.15 -5.09 5.22
CA LEU A 56 -11.06 -5.33 4.11
C LEU A 56 -11.84 -6.65 4.26
N LEU A 57 -11.20 -7.68 4.82
CA LEU A 57 -11.73 -9.05 4.86
C LEU A 57 -12.02 -9.55 6.28
N ASN A 58 -11.87 -8.70 7.30
CA ASN A 58 -11.95 -9.08 8.72
C ASN A 58 -11.00 -10.24 9.07
N THR A 59 -9.77 -10.20 8.55
CA THR A 59 -8.74 -11.25 8.69
C THR A 59 -7.53 -10.77 9.52
N ASP A 60 -7.77 -10.12 10.65
CA ASP A 60 -6.70 -9.60 11.53
C ASP A 60 -5.70 -10.70 11.97
N SER A 61 -6.14 -11.94 12.11
CA SER A 61 -5.29 -13.07 12.50
C SER A 61 -4.36 -13.58 11.40
N TRP A 62 -4.56 -13.21 10.14
CA TRP A 62 -3.76 -13.72 9.02
C TRP A 62 -2.38 -13.07 8.93
N GLN A 63 -2.19 -11.93 9.60
CA GLN A 63 -0.91 -11.20 9.68
C GLN A 63 -0.23 -11.00 8.31
N ILE A 64 -1.05 -10.77 7.27
CA ILE A 64 -0.59 -10.58 5.89
C ILE A 64 -0.85 -9.16 5.42
N SER A 65 0.21 -8.52 4.94
CA SER A 65 0.22 -7.15 4.42
C SER A 65 1.12 -7.06 3.19
N TYR A 66 1.11 -5.92 2.52
CA TYR A 66 1.96 -5.66 1.38
C TYR A 66 2.55 -4.26 1.45
N CYS A 67 3.71 -4.10 0.81
CA CYS A 67 4.43 -2.84 0.70
C CYS A 67 4.59 -2.48 -0.78
N LEU A 68 4.28 -1.23 -1.14
CA LEU A 68 4.54 -0.65 -2.45
C LEU A 68 5.56 0.48 -2.29
N ALA A 69 6.60 0.46 -3.11
CA ALA A 69 7.60 1.52 -3.17
C ALA A 69 8.30 1.49 -4.54
N PRO A 70 8.94 2.58 -4.96
CA PRO A 70 9.81 2.62 -6.13
C PRO A 70 10.90 1.55 -6.06
N GLU A 71 11.33 1.07 -7.23
CA GLU A 71 12.29 -0.01 -7.36
C GLU A 71 13.55 0.16 -6.49
N LYS A 72 14.14 1.37 -6.49
CA LYS A 72 15.34 1.68 -5.69
C LYS A 72 15.14 1.45 -4.20
N LEU A 73 13.96 1.83 -3.66
CA LEU A 73 13.61 1.63 -2.26
C LEU A 73 13.28 0.16 -1.97
N MET A 74 12.52 -0.46 -2.88
CA MET A 74 12.10 -1.85 -2.76
C MET A 74 13.29 -2.82 -2.75
N ASN A 75 14.38 -2.51 -3.46
CA ASN A 75 15.60 -3.32 -3.44
C ASN A 75 16.20 -3.43 -2.04
N GLU A 76 16.27 -2.34 -1.26
CA GLU A 76 16.76 -2.38 0.12
C GLU A 76 15.74 -3.04 1.06
N TYR A 77 14.45 -2.75 0.88
CA TYR A 77 13.38 -3.35 1.68
C TYR A 77 13.36 -4.89 1.56
N ARG A 78 13.49 -5.43 0.36
CA ARG A 78 13.50 -6.89 0.14
C ARG A 78 14.69 -7.58 0.82
N LYS A 79 15.85 -6.93 0.89
CA LYS A 79 17.01 -7.47 1.64
C LYS A 79 16.66 -7.59 3.13
N MET A 80 16.07 -6.55 3.72
CA MET A 80 15.64 -6.57 5.12
C MET A 80 14.56 -7.63 5.37
N GLN A 81 13.55 -7.71 4.51
CA GLN A 81 12.47 -8.69 4.63
C GLN A 81 13.00 -10.14 4.54
N HIS A 82 13.94 -10.39 3.64
CA HIS A 82 14.59 -11.69 3.51
C HIS A 82 15.34 -12.07 4.78
N PHE A 83 16.04 -11.13 5.40
CA PHE A 83 16.77 -11.35 6.65
C PHE A 83 15.85 -11.58 7.86
N GLN A 84 14.72 -10.88 7.94
CA GLN A 84 13.84 -10.96 9.11
C GLN A 84 12.91 -12.17 9.11
N ILE A 85 12.21 -12.42 8.00
CA ILE A 85 11.07 -13.36 7.98
C ILE A 85 11.14 -14.34 6.80
N MET A 86 11.91 -14.01 5.75
CA MET A 86 12.10 -14.77 4.50
C MET A 86 10.83 -15.00 3.66
N SER A 87 9.72 -15.43 4.27
CA SER A 87 8.44 -15.67 3.61
C SER A 87 7.27 -15.41 4.56
N VAL A 88 6.07 -15.25 3.97
CA VAL A 88 4.80 -15.10 4.69
C VAL A 88 3.95 -16.35 4.45
N GLY A 89 3.01 -16.67 5.33
CA GLY A 89 2.16 -17.87 5.24
C GLY A 89 1.55 -18.08 3.85
N LEU A 90 2.02 -19.12 3.15
CA LEU A 90 1.62 -19.45 1.77
C LEU A 90 0.10 -19.65 1.59
N PRO A 91 -0.64 -20.32 2.48
CA PRO A 91 -2.08 -20.48 2.33
C PRO A 91 -2.83 -19.14 2.24
N PHE A 92 -2.41 -18.13 3.01
CA PHE A 92 -3.01 -16.80 2.99
C PHE A 92 -2.67 -16.05 1.70
N GLN A 93 -1.45 -16.20 1.18
CA GLN A 93 -1.05 -15.64 -0.11
C GLN A 93 -1.92 -16.20 -1.25
N ILE A 94 -2.16 -17.51 -1.25
CA ILE A 94 -3.00 -18.20 -2.24
C ILE A 94 -4.45 -17.73 -2.11
N ALA A 95 -5.02 -17.72 -0.89
CA ALA A 95 -6.39 -17.29 -0.65
C ALA A 95 -6.63 -15.85 -1.13
N LEU A 96 -5.70 -14.93 -0.84
CA LEU A 96 -5.78 -13.55 -1.31
C LEU A 96 -5.65 -13.44 -2.83
N ALA A 97 -4.74 -14.20 -3.45
CA ALA A 97 -4.59 -14.21 -4.91
C ALA A 97 -5.86 -14.69 -5.62
N LEU A 98 -6.53 -15.72 -5.07
CA LEU A 98 -7.81 -16.22 -5.58
C LEU A 98 -8.93 -15.18 -5.41
N TYR A 99 -9.04 -14.58 -4.22
CA TYR A 99 -9.99 -13.52 -3.94
C TYR A 99 -9.82 -12.34 -4.91
N LEU A 100 -8.58 -11.86 -5.10
CA LEU A 100 -8.28 -10.75 -6.01
C LEU A 100 -8.58 -11.10 -7.47
N ARG A 101 -8.33 -12.34 -7.90
CA ARG A 101 -8.67 -12.79 -9.27
C ARG A 101 -10.17 -12.83 -9.49
N GLN A 102 -10.94 -13.38 -8.56
CA GLN A 102 -12.40 -13.42 -8.65
C GLN A 102 -12.96 -11.99 -8.75
N LYS A 103 -12.48 -11.09 -7.88
CA LYS A 103 -12.89 -9.69 -7.86
C LYS A 103 -12.39 -8.86 -9.06
N ASN A 104 -11.44 -9.38 -9.84
CA ASN A 104 -10.99 -8.74 -11.07
C ASN A 104 -11.95 -9.00 -12.23
N ASN A 105 -12.65 -10.14 -12.20
CA ASN A 105 -13.76 -10.40 -13.12
C ASN A 105 -14.98 -9.53 -12.77
N ASP A 106 -15.13 -9.16 -11.49
CA ASP A 106 -16.11 -8.19 -11.00
C ASP A 106 -15.48 -6.77 -10.95
N SER A 107 -15.28 -6.18 -12.14
CA SER A 107 -14.67 -4.87 -12.51
C SER A 107 -14.60 -3.67 -11.53
N ALA A 108 -15.24 -3.68 -10.35
CA ALA A 108 -15.33 -2.57 -9.41
C ALA A 108 -14.13 -2.38 -8.45
N THR A 109 -13.25 -3.38 -8.24
CA THR A 109 -12.21 -3.25 -7.17
C THR A 109 -10.82 -2.91 -7.66
N ILE A 110 -10.47 -3.32 -8.87
CA ILE A 110 -9.11 -3.18 -9.38
C ILE A 110 -8.76 -1.73 -9.71
N SER A 111 -9.74 -0.89 -10.05
CA SER A 111 -9.55 0.55 -10.19
C SER A 111 -8.85 1.15 -8.96
N ASN A 112 -9.25 0.77 -7.75
CA ASN A 112 -8.67 1.28 -6.50
C ASN A 112 -7.26 0.76 -6.18
N LEU A 113 -6.85 -0.38 -6.75
CA LEU A 113 -5.51 -0.97 -6.55
C LEU A 113 -4.54 -0.61 -7.68
N GLN A 114 -5.00 -0.56 -8.93
CA GLN A 114 -4.23 -0.11 -10.09
C GLN A 114 -3.94 1.39 -10.05
N MET A 115 -4.84 2.20 -9.49
CA MET A 115 -4.58 3.63 -9.24
C MET A 115 -3.48 3.87 -8.18
N LYS A 116 -3.01 2.82 -7.49
CA LYS A 116 -1.92 2.89 -6.50
C LYS A 116 -0.59 2.32 -7.02
N ARG A 117 -0.54 1.84 -8.26
CA ARG A 117 0.70 1.37 -8.93
C ARG A 117 1.44 2.52 -9.59
#